data_AF-A0A2L2Z1W6-F1
#
_entry.id   AF-A0A2L2Z1W6-F1
#
_cell.length_a   1.000
_cell.length_b   1.000
_cell.length_c   1.000
_cell.angle_alpha   90.00
_cell.angle_beta   90.00
_cell.angle_gamma   90.00
#
_symmetry.space_group_name_H-M   'P 1'
#
loop_
_entity.id
_entity.type
_entity.pdbx_description
1 polymer ?
#
loop_
_entity_poly.entity_id
_entity_poly.type
_entity_poly.pdbx_seq_one_letter_code
_entity_poly.pdbx_strand_id
1 'polypeptide(L)' 'SCCISNKSFSEKINMTEHSRADTGKKPYSCRICDKSSSKKGILPRHNRVHTEEKPYSCNICYKLFSLK' A
#
# COMPACT_ATOMS: atom_id res chain seq x y z
N SER A 1 -1.44 -6.24 -21.21
CA SER A 1 -2.02 -7.46 -20.62
C SER A 1 -0.90 -8.23 -19.93
N CYS A 2 -1.15 -8.83 -18.77
CA CYS A 2 -0.19 -9.70 -18.06
C CYS A 2 -0.28 -11.11 -18.63
N CYS A 3 0.86 -11.67 -19.08
CA CYS A 3 0.96 -12.99 -19.69
C CYS A 3 0.81 -14.15 -18.70
N ILE A 4 1.09 -13.92 -17.41
CA ILE A 4 1.01 -14.96 -16.37
C ILE A 4 -0.44 -15.25 -15.99
N SER A 5 -1.26 -14.19 -15.88
CA SER A 5 -2.64 -14.30 -15.39
C SER A 5 -3.70 -13.86 -16.40
N ASN A 6 -3.33 -13.63 -17.67
CA ASN A 6 -4.18 -13.10 -18.75
C ASN A 6 -5.05 -11.89 -18.33
N LYS A 7 -4.54 -11.02 -17.45
CA LYS A 7 -5.25 -9.81 -16.99
C LYS A 7 -4.85 -8.58 -17.79
N SER A 8 -5.84 -7.87 -18.32
CA SER A 8 -5.63 -6.57 -18.97
C SER A 8 -5.74 -5.43 -17.96
N PHE A 9 -4.85 -4.45 -18.06
CA PHE A 9 -4.82 -3.26 -17.22
C PHE A 9 -4.82 -2.03 -18.11
N SER A 10 -5.67 -1.06 -17.79
CA SER A 10 -5.72 0.24 -18.49
C SER A 10 -4.55 1.15 -18.14
N GLU A 11 -3.93 0.94 -16.97
CA GLU A 11 -2.82 1.76 -16.48
C GLU A 11 -1.55 0.92 -16.25
N LYS A 12 -0.41 1.49 -16.63
CA LYS A 12 0.91 0.85 -16.46
C LYS A 12 1.25 0.60 -14.97
N ILE A 13 0.82 1.49 -14.07
CA ILE A 13 1.08 1.33 -12.64
C ILE A 13 0.38 0.09 -12.08
N ASN A 14 -0.87 -0.15 -12.47
CA ASN A 14 -1.64 -1.32 -12.04
C ASN A 14 -1.03 -2.61 -12.58
N MET A 15 -0.59 -2.62 -13.84
CA MET A 15 0.14 -3.76 -14.41
C MET A 15 1.44 -4.06 -13.66
N THR A 16 2.19 -3.01 -13.28
CA THR A 16 3.47 -3.15 -12.56
C THR A 16 3.25 -3.69 -11.14
N GLU A 17 2.27 -3.15 -10.42
CA GLU A 17 1.91 -3.64 -9.09
C GLU A 17 1.38 -5.08 -9.12
N HIS A 18 0.61 -5.43 -10.15
CA HIS A 18 0.15 -6.80 -10.40
C HIS A 18 1.34 -7.75 -10.60
N SER A 19 2.28 -7.41 -11.49
CA SER A 19 3.47 -8.26 -11.74
C SER A 19 4.33 -8.46 -10.48
N ARG A 20 4.37 -7.48 -9.58
CA ARG A 20 5.05 -7.64 -8.27
C ARG A 20 4.34 -8.65 -7.36
N ALA A 21 3.01 -8.76 -7.45
CA ALA A 21 2.27 -9.78 -6.71
C ALA A 21 2.60 -11.18 -7.23
N ASP A 22 2.65 -11.36 -8.56
CA ASP A 22 2.98 -12.64 -9.19
C ASP A 22 4.41 -13.11 -8.83
N THR A 23 5.38 -12.18 -8.82
CA THR A 23 6.79 -12.48 -8.53
C THR A 23 7.13 -12.45 -7.04
N GLY A 24 6.19 -12.08 -6.18
CA GLY A 24 6.44 -11.86 -4.75
C GLY A 24 7.36 -10.68 -4.42
N LYS A 25 7.71 -9.83 -5.40
CA LYS A 25 8.59 -8.68 -5.18
C LYS A 25 7.93 -7.63 -4.29
N LYS A 26 8.60 -7.29 -3.18
CA LYS A 26 8.15 -6.26 -2.23
C LYS A 26 9.22 -5.18 -2.08
N PRO A 27 9.32 -4.23 -3.03
CA PRO A 27 10.39 -3.24 -3.05
C PRO A 27 10.27 -2.18 -1.94
N TYR A 28 9.12 -2.09 -1.26
CA TYR A 28 8.88 -1.09 -0.22
C TYR A 28 9.00 -1.76 1.16
N SER A 29 10.18 -1.70 1.76
CA SER A 29 10.42 -2.20 3.12
C SER A 29 10.23 -1.12 4.18
N CYS A 30 9.66 -1.51 5.32
CA CYS A 30 9.70 -0.71 6.53
C CYS A 30 11.12 -0.73 7.11
N ARG A 31 11.55 0.39 7.68
CA ARG A 31 12.86 0.51 8.34
C ARG A 31 12.80 0.21 9.84
N ILE A 32 11.60 0.10 10.40
CA ILE A 32 11.35 -0.07 11.84
C ILE A 32 11.03 -1.55 12.15
N CYS A 33 10.45 -2.28 11.21
CA CYS A 33 10.14 -3.70 11.34
C CYS A 33 10.32 -4.43 10.01
N ASP A 34 10.27 -5.76 10.03
CA ASP A 34 10.50 -6.62 8.84
C ASP A 34 9.35 -6.63 7.82
N LYS A 35 8.43 -5.69 7.90
CA LYS A 35 7.28 -5.62 7.00
C LYS A 35 7.67 -5.00 5.66
N SER A 36 7.32 -5.66 4.57
CA SER A 36 7.51 -5.16 3.20
C SER A 36 6.21 -5.19 2.39
N SER A 37 6.11 -4.29 1.40
CA SER A 37 4.93 -4.08 0.56
C SER A 37 5.29 -4.06 -0.92
N SER A 38 4.39 -4.58 -1.76
CA SER A 38 4.50 -4.53 -3.22
C SER A 38 3.98 -3.21 -3.84
N LYS A 39 3.14 -2.49 -3.09
CA LYS A 39 2.46 -1.26 -3.51
C LYS A 39 3.01 -0.01 -2.80
N LYS A 40 3.15 1.08 -3.55
CA LYS A 40 3.77 2.33 -3.04
C LYS A 40 2.95 2.98 -1.93
N GLY A 41 1.61 3.00 -2.05
CA GLY A 41 0.73 3.65 -1.08
C GLY A 41 0.57 2.91 0.27
N ILE A 42 0.95 1.63 0.33
CA ILE A 42 0.76 0.81 1.53
C ILE A 42 1.84 1.08 2.57
N LEU A 43 3.08 1.33 2.16
CA LEU A 43 4.18 1.58 3.11
C LEU A 43 3.99 2.87 3.93
N PRO A 44 3.64 4.04 3.35
CA PRO A 44 3.37 5.24 4.14
C PRO A 44 2.22 5.03 5.13
N ARG A 45 1.14 4.37 4.68
CA ARG A 45 0.02 3.99 5.54
C ARG A 45 0.47 3.09 6.69
N HIS A 46 1.32 2.11 6.41
CA HIS A 46 1.87 1.23 7.42
C HIS A 46 2.70 1.99 8.45
N ASN A 47 3.55 2.94 8.02
CA ASN A 47 4.42 3.69 8.93
C ASN A 47 3.66 4.46 10.01
N ARG A 48 2.39 4.80 9.78
CA ARG A 48 1.51 5.41 10.80
C ARG A 48 1.28 4.55 12.03
N VAL A 49 1.51 3.23 11.95
CA VAL A 49 1.45 2.34 13.11
C VAL A 49 2.61 2.59 14.08
N HIS A 50 3.74 3.07 13.57
CA HIS A 50 4.94 3.33 14.38
C HIS A 50 4.97 4.76 14.91
N THR A 51 4.35 5.70 14.20
CA THR A 51 4.30 7.12 14.59
C THR A 51 3.01 7.52 15.32
N GLU A 52 2.03 6.62 15.39
CA GLU A 52 0.67 6.88 15.90
C GLU A 52 -0.06 8.05 15.21
N GLU A 53 0.38 8.44 14.01
CA GLU A 53 -0.21 9.54 13.25
C GLU A 53 -1.67 9.22 12.86
N LYS A 54 -2.58 10.14 13.17
CA LYS A 54 -4.02 10.03 12.85
C LYS A 54 -4.53 11.27 12.11
N PRO A 55 -4.25 11.39 10.80
CA PRO A 55 -4.52 12.61 10.05
C PRO A 55 -5.99 12.79 9.66
N TYR A 56 -6.83 11.77 9.81
CA TYR A 56 -8.25 11.86 9.43
C TYR A 56 -9.10 12.09 10.66
N SER A 57 -9.95 13.12 10.63
CA SER A 57 -10.93 13.41 11.67
C SER A 57 -12.34 13.14 11.15
N CYS A 58 -13.17 12.48 11.97
CA CYS A 58 -14.60 12.40 11.72
C CYS A 58 -15.28 13.68 12.20
N ASN A 59 -15.97 14.39 11.31
CA ASN A 59 -16.64 15.66 11.67
C ASN A 59 -17.89 15.50 12.55
N ILE A 60 -18.37 14.26 12.76
CA ILE A 60 -19.54 13.98 13.59
C ILE A 60 -19.13 13.63 15.02
N CYS A 61 -18.17 12.72 15.19
CA CYS A 61 -17.75 12.23 16.51
C CYS A 61 -16.35 12.69 16.93
N TYR A 62 -15.66 13.49 16.11
CA TYR A 62 -14.32 14.06 16.32
C TYR A 62 -13.21 13.03 16.59
N LYS A 63 -13.47 11.74 16.34
CA LYS A 63 -12.46 10.69 16.47
C LYS A 63 -11.43 10.82 15.35
N LEU A 64 -10.17 10.62 15.73
CA LEU A 64 -9.03 10.61 14.82
C LEU A 64 -8.71 9.19 14.37
N PHE A 65 -8.38 9.04 13.09
CA PHE A 65 -8.05 7.76 12.46
C PHE A 65 -6.76 7.88 11.67
N SER A 66 -5.96 6.80 11.69
CA SER A 66 -4.75 6.69 10.87
C SER A 66 -5.07 6.45 9.39
N LEU A 67 -6.31 6.06 9.09
CA LEU A 67 -6.81 5.62 7.80
C LEU A 67 -8.09 6.38 7.46
N LYS A 68 -8.26 6.67 6.17
CA LYS A 68 -9.49 7.26 5.65
C LYS A 68 -10.59 6.22 5.59
#